data_AF-A0A523S3G9-F1
#
_entry.id   AF-A0A523S3G9-F1
#
_cell.length_a   1.000
_cell.length_b   1.000
_cell.length_c   1.000
_cell.angle_alpha   90.00
_cell.angle_beta   90.00
_cell.angle_gamma   90.00
#
_symmetry.space_group_name_H-M   'P 1'
#
loop_
_entity.id
_entity.type
_entity.pdbx_description
1 polymer ?
#
loop_
_entity_poly.entity_id
_entity_poly.type
_entity_poly.pdbx_seq_one_letter_code
_entity_poly.pdbx_strand_id
1 'polypeptide(L)'
;MQSGQQRESNKRTGSFYTPYRVAEYIASNSLTRWLCERTGFNASQSGNADELNRIDKKHILSALSQIQVLDPAVGEGVFLLAAANWLESTRQMLNDAASPIKL
;
A
#
# COMPACT_ATOMS: atom_id res chain seq x y z
N MET A 1 22.75 18.60 -25.31
CA MET A 1 23.97 18.29 -24.52
C MET A 1 23.72 18.05 -23.03
N GLN A 2 22.55 18.40 -22.46
CA GLN A 2 22.25 18.21 -21.02
C GLN A 2 21.91 16.76 -20.60
N SER A 3 21.46 15.90 -21.52
CA SER A 3 20.97 14.54 -21.20
C SER A 3 22.06 13.55 -20.74
N GLY A 4 23.32 13.77 -21.10
CA GLY A 4 24.43 12.88 -20.73
C GLY A 4 24.89 13.05 -19.28
N GLN A 5 24.93 14.29 -18.78
CA GLN A 5 25.35 14.60 -17.41
C GLN A 5 24.35 14.09 -16.36
N GLN A 6 23.06 14.14 -16.67
CA GLN A 6 21.99 13.70 -15.78
C GLN A 6 21.99 12.17 -15.59
N ARG A 7 22.31 11.40 -16.63
CA ARG A 7 22.43 9.93 -16.54
C ARG A 7 23.59 9.48 -15.65
N GLU A 8 24.75 10.14 -15.77
CA GLU A 8 25.91 9.83 -14.91
C GLU A 8 25.65 10.24 -13.46
N SER A 9 24.95 11.36 -13.23
CA SER A 9 24.49 11.74 -11.89
C SER A 9 23.57 10.67 -11.29
N ASN A 10 22.55 10.22 -12.03
CA ASN A 10 21.60 9.19 -11.57
C ASN A 10 22.27 7.85 -11.26
N LYS A 11 23.25 7.42 -12.08
CA LYS A 11 24.04 6.21 -11.78
C LYS A 11 24.83 6.37 -10.48
N ARG A 12 25.42 7.54 -10.26
CA ARG A 12 26.26 7.82 -9.09
C ARG A 12 25.45 7.93 -7.80
N THR A 13 24.20 8.41 -7.88
CA THR A 13 23.28 8.51 -6.75
C THR A 13 22.37 7.28 -6.60
N GLY A 14 22.38 6.34 -7.55
CA GLY A 14 21.45 5.21 -7.59
C GLY A 14 20.00 5.63 -7.86
N SER A 15 19.77 6.84 -8.37
CA SER A 15 18.42 7.39 -8.61
C SER A 15 17.82 6.79 -9.89
N PHE A 16 17.23 5.61 -9.74
CA PHE A 16 16.44 4.95 -10.77
C PHE A 16 14.96 4.97 -10.41
N TYR A 17 14.10 5.21 -11.39
CA TYR A 17 12.66 5.20 -11.19
C TYR A 17 12.15 3.76 -11.08
N THR A 18 11.45 3.46 -9.99
CA THR A 18 10.67 2.23 -9.87
C THR A 18 9.38 2.36 -10.68
N PRO A 19 9.13 1.51 -11.70
CA PRO A 19 7.85 1.52 -12.39
C PRO A 19 6.68 1.31 -11.42
N TYR A 20 5.64 2.13 -11.52
CA TYR A 20 4.50 2.09 -10.59
C TYR A 20 3.90 0.68 -10.45
N ARG A 21 3.75 -0.08 -11.54
CA ARG A 21 3.23 -1.47 -11.48
C ARG A 21 4.06 -2.40 -10.59
N VAL A 22 5.38 -2.19 -10.50
CA VAL A 22 6.26 -2.98 -9.63
C VAL A 22 6.02 -2.60 -8.17
N ALA A 23 5.95 -1.29 -7.87
CA ALA A 23 5.65 -0.81 -6.53
C ALA A 23 4.26 -1.27 -6.06
N GLU A 24 3.24 -1.16 -6.93
CA GLU A 24 1.88 -1.64 -6.69
C GLU A 24 1.84 -3.16 -6.44
N TYR A 25 2.51 -3.96 -7.27
CA TYR A 25 2.60 -5.40 -7.06
C TYR A 25 3.22 -5.75 -5.71
N ILE A 26 4.34 -5.11 -5.34
CA ILE A 26 5.02 -5.36 -4.07
C ILE A 26 4.12 -4.97 -2.90
N ALA A 27 3.61 -3.73 -2.89
CA ALA A 27 2.78 -3.22 -1.81
C ALA A 27 1.52 -4.07 -1.61
N SER A 28 0.78 -4.36 -2.70
CA SER A 28 -0.46 -5.12 -2.63
C SER A 28 -0.25 -6.55 -2.13
N ASN A 29 0.77 -7.27 -2.61
CA ASN A 29 1.03 -8.63 -2.16
C ASN A 29 1.48 -8.67 -0.70
N SER A 30 2.40 -7.79 -0.30
CA SER A 30 2.90 -7.73 1.07
C SER A 30 1.79 -7.39 2.06
N LEU A 31 1.00 -6.35 1.78
CA LEU A 31 -0.06 -5.90 2.69
C LEU A 31 -1.24 -6.87 2.73
N THR A 32 -1.64 -7.45 1.59
CA THR A 32 -2.69 -8.48 1.55
C THR A 32 -2.29 -9.71 2.36
N ARG A 33 -1.05 -10.17 2.19
CA ARG A 33 -0.54 -11.31 2.96
C ARG A 33 -0.52 -11.01 4.46
N TRP A 34 0.01 -9.85 4.85
CA TRP A 34 0.09 -9.43 6.24
C TRP A 34 -1.27 -9.36 6.92
N LEU A 35 -2.28 -8.81 6.22
CA LEU A 35 -3.64 -8.68 6.74
C LEU A 35 -4.32 -10.06 6.85
N CYS A 36 -4.18 -10.90 5.83
CA CYS A 36 -4.73 -12.24 5.80
C CYS A 36 -4.18 -13.11 6.95
N GLU A 37 -2.88 -13.04 7.24
CA GLU A 37 -2.26 -13.79 8.34
C GLU A 37 -2.78 -13.38 9.73
N ARG A 38 -3.25 -12.14 9.89
CA ARG A 38 -3.73 -11.60 11.17
C ARG A 38 -5.23 -11.71 11.37
N THR A 39 -5.98 -11.70 10.28
CA THR A 39 -7.44 -11.55 10.34
C THR A 39 -8.20 -12.66 9.62
N GLY A 40 -7.51 -13.49 8.82
CA GLY A 40 -8.13 -14.43 7.90
C GLY A 40 -8.79 -13.76 6.68
N PHE A 41 -8.83 -12.43 6.62
CA PHE A 41 -9.43 -11.69 5.52
C PHE A 41 -8.46 -11.55 4.36
N ASN A 42 -8.84 -12.10 3.21
CA ASN A 42 -8.06 -11.99 1.98
C ASN A 42 -8.61 -10.88 1.08
N ALA A 43 -7.98 -9.71 1.12
CA ALA A 43 -8.37 -8.53 0.34
C ALA A 43 -8.37 -8.78 -1.19
N SER A 44 -7.59 -9.74 -1.71
CA SER A 44 -7.54 -10.03 -3.16
C SER A 44 -8.66 -10.97 -3.65
N GLN A 45 -9.37 -11.64 -2.74
CA GLN A 45 -10.42 -12.63 -3.07
C GLN A 45 -11.80 -12.25 -2.52
N SER A 46 -11.89 -11.19 -1.72
CA SER A 46 -13.13 -10.80 -1.04
C SER A 46 -14.09 -10.12 -2.02
N GLY A 47 -14.94 -10.93 -2.67
CA GLY A 47 -15.90 -10.49 -3.68
C GLY A 47 -17.07 -9.63 -3.17
N ASN A 48 -17.25 -9.50 -1.86
CA ASN A 48 -18.11 -8.48 -1.25
C ASN A 48 -17.86 -8.42 0.26
N ALA A 49 -17.36 -7.30 0.77
CA ALA A 49 -17.23 -7.11 2.22
C ALA A 49 -18.59 -7.00 2.93
N ASP A 50 -19.70 -6.88 2.21
CA ASP A 50 -21.05 -6.82 2.76
C ASP A 50 -21.47 -8.11 3.48
N GLU A 51 -20.83 -9.24 3.16
CA GLU A 51 -21.04 -10.51 3.84
C GLU A 51 -20.32 -10.59 5.20
N LEU A 52 -19.34 -9.71 5.45
CA LEU A 52 -18.65 -9.67 6.73
C LEU A 52 -19.55 -9.06 7.81
N ASN A 53 -19.66 -9.75 8.94
CA ASN A 53 -20.37 -9.22 10.09
C ASN A 53 -19.62 -8.00 10.67
N ARG A 54 -20.31 -7.22 11.52
CA ARG A 54 -19.76 -6.00 12.13
C ARG A 54 -18.53 -6.26 13.01
N ILE A 55 -18.45 -7.43 13.65
CA ILE A 55 -17.32 -7.81 14.52
C ILE A 55 -16.08 -8.06 13.66
N ASP A 56 -16.21 -8.82 12.58
CA ASP A 56 -15.13 -9.11 11.64
C ASP A 56 -14.61 -7.83 10.99
N LYS A 57 -15.51 -6.94 10.53
CA LYS A 57 -15.11 -5.63 10.00
C LYS A 57 -14.31 -4.81 11.00
N LYS A 58 -14.76 -4.71 12.26
CA LYS A 58 -14.02 -3.99 13.31
C LYS A 58 -12.65 -4.61 13.57
N HIS A 59 -12.56 -5.94 13.60
CA HIS A 59 -11.29 -6.64 13.78
C HIS A 59 -10.31 -6.32 12.63
N ILE A 60 -10.79 -6.37 11.38
CA ILE A 60 -9.98 -6.05 10.20
C ILE A 60 -9.54 -4.57 10.22
N LEU A 61 -10.46 -3.64 10.48
CA LEU A 61 -10.14 -2.21 10.57
C LEU A 61 -9.16 -1.90 11.71
N SER A 62 -9.30 -2.58 12.86
CA SER A 62 -8.35 -2.48 13.95
C SER A 62 -6.96 -2.96 13.51
N ALA A 63 -6.86 -4.06 12.78
CA ALA A 63 -5.58 -4.55 12.26
C ALA A 63 -4.97 -3.57 11.24
N LEU A 64 -5.77 -3.01 10.33
CA LEU A 64 -5.31 -2.00 9.37
C LEU A 64 -4.71 -0.77 10.05
N SER A 65 -5.29 -0.32 11.17
CA SER A 65 -4.77 0.84 11.93
C SER A 65 -3.38 0.63 12.54
N GLN A 66 -2.91 -0.62 12.61
CA GLN A 66 -1.59 -0.97 13.15
C GLN A 66 -0.52 -1.09 12.06
N ILE A 67 -0.87 -0.91 10.79
CA ILE A 67 0.09 -0.97 9.69
C ILE A 67 0.99 0.27 9.75
N GLN A 68 2.30 0.03 9.77
CA GLN A 68 3.33 1.06 9.64
C GLN A 68 4.20 0.72 8.43
N VAL A 69 4.32 1.66 7.49
CA VAL A 69 5.11 1.50 6.27
C VAL A 69 6.33 2.42 6.34
N LEU A 70 7.52 1.85 6.14
CA LEU A 70 8.79 2.57 6.14
C LEU A 70 9.51 2.30 4.82
N ASP A 71 9.86 3.37 4.10
CA ASP A 71 10.73 3.33 2.92
C ASP A 71 11.99 4.18 3.16
N PRO A 72 13.13 3.54 3.55
CA PRO A 72 14.38 4.26 3.85
C PRO A 72 15.02 4.95 2.64
N ALA A 73 14.60 4.62 1.41
CA ALA A 73 15.16 5.15 0.17
C ALA A 73 14.02 5.58 -0.79
N VAL A 74 13.13 6.41 -0.26
CA VAL A 74 11.81 6.73 -0.82
C VAL A 74 11.80 7.23 -2.27
N GLY A 75 12.86 7.94 -2.70
CA GLY A 75 12.90 8.57 -4.02
C GLY A 75 11.64 9.42 -4.27
N GLU A 76 10.91 9.12 -5.33
CA GLU A 76 9.64 9.78 -5.70
C GLU A 76 8.42 9.30 -4.87
N GLY A 77 8.61 8.43 -3.87
CA GLY A 77 7.54 7.97 -2.98
C GLY A 77 6.61 6.92 -3.56
N VAL A 78 7.00 6.27 -4.66
CA VAL A 78 6.14 5.34 -5.41
C VAL A 78 5.63 4.17 -4.55
N PHE A 79 6.46 3.65 -3.64
CA PHE A 79 6.06 2.59 -2.70
C PHE A 79 5.08 3.07 -1.64
N LEU A 80 5.29 4.28 -1.08
CA LEU A 80 4.38 4.85 -0.09
C LEU A 80 3.01 5.17 -0.71
N LEU A 81 2.99 5.70 -1.94
CA LEU A 81 1.77 5.94 -2.70
C LEU A 81 1.04 4.63 -3.00
N ALA A 82 1.75 3.59 -3.45
CA ALA A 82 1.15 2.27 -3.69
C ALA A 82 0.55 1.67 -2.41
N ALA A 83 1.25 1.78 -1.27
CA ALA A 83 0.75 1.31 0.01
C ALA A 83 -0.48 2.11 0.49
N ALA A 84 -0.45 3.43 0.37
CA ALA A 84 -1.58 4.29 0.73
C ALA A 84 -2.83 3.99 -0.13
N ASN A 85 -2.65 3.82 -1.44
CA ASN A 85 -3.74 3.45 -2.35
C ASN A 85 -4.35 2.08 -1.98
N TRP A 86 -3.52 1.12 -1.59
CA TRP A 86 -3.98 -0.19 -1.15
C TRP A 86 -4.78 -0.10 0.17
N LEU A 87 -4.28 0.68 1.14
CA LEU A 87 -4.97 0.91 2.42
C LEU A 87 -6.33 1.57 2.21
N GLU A 88 -6.37 2.62 1.39
CA GLU A 88 -7.60 3.34 1.08
C GLU A 88 -8.62 2.43 0.38
N SER A 89 -8.20 1.72 -0.67
CA SER A 89 -9.05 0.76 -1.38
C SER A 89 -9.61 -0.31 -0.43
N THR A 90 -8.78 -0.83 0.46
CA THR A 90 -9.20 -1.87 1.43
C THR A 90 -10.20 -1.31 2.45
N ARG A 91 -10.01 -0.07 2.92
CA ARG A 91 -10.97 0.60 3.83
C ARG A 91 -12.30 0.89 3.14
N GLN A 92 -12.27 1.33 1.88
CA GLN A 92 -13.46 1.54 1.07
C GLN A 92 -14.22 0.24 0.85
N MET A 93 -13.53 -0.86 0.54
CA MET A 93 -14.14 -2.18 0.46
C MET A 93 -14.84 -2.55 1.77
N LEU A 94 -14.28 -2.21 2.93
CA LEU A 94 -14.87 -2.50 4.25
C LEU A 94 -16.02 -1.54 4.63
N ASN A 95 -16.41 -0.62 3.75
CA ASN A 95 -17.38 0.45 4.00
C ASN A 95 -17.00 1.32 5.20
N ASP A 96 -15.71 1.57 5.41
CA ASP A 96 -15.24 2.44 6.49
C ASP A 96 -15.43 3.91 6.10
N ALA A 97 -16.50 4.52 6.62
CA ALA A 97 -16.84 5.92 6.40
C ALA A 97 -15.99 6.92 7.21
N ALA A 98 -14.98 6.47 7.97
CA ALA A 98 -14.19 7.35 8.83
C ALA A 98 -13.09 8.12 8.09
N SER A 99 -12.92 9.39 8.51
CA SER A 99 -12.09 10.51 8.00
C SER A 99 -10.77 10.16 7.30
N PRO A 100 -10.32 11.04 6.37
CA PRO A 100 -9.10 10.84 5.58
C PRO A 100 -7.90 10.47 6.46
N ILE A 101 -7.01 9.64 5.89
CA ILE A 101 -5.74 9.23 6.48
C ILE A 101 -5.08 10.47 7.08
N LYS A 102 -4.92 10.49 8.42
CA LYS A 102 -4.07 11.48 9.08
C LYS A 102 -2.63 11.06 8.81
N LEU A 103 -2.02 11.71 7.82
CA LEU A 103 -0.57 11.68 7.59
C LEU A 103 0.15 12.50 8.67
#